data_AF-A0A815S8T0-F1
#
_entry.id   AF-A0A815S8T0-F1
#
_cell.length_a   1.000
_cell.length_b   1.000
_cell.length_c   1.000
_cell.angle_alpha   90.00
_cell.angle_beta   90.00
_cell.angle_gamma   90.00
#
_symmetry.space_group_name_H-M   'P 1'
#
loop_
_entity.id
_entity.type
_entity.pdbx_description
1 polymer ?
#
loop_
_entity_poly.entity_id
_entity_poly.type
_entity_poly.pdbx_seq_one_letter_code
_entity_poly.pdbx_strand_id
1 'polypeptide(L)'
;VAGPRSAVFLVFPTHNGNQVNSVKSALSNIKNVEILDIVDMQYDDGQLGICVTMAGSDTAQRVVDLCRNLQSPWNITLCSLPPEDQ
;
A
#
# COMPACT_ATOMS: atom_id res chain seq x y z
N VAL A 1 12.91 5.95 16.59
CA VAL A 1 13.67 4.69 16.37
C VAL A 1 13.42 4.29 14.93
N ALA A 2 14.41 4.33 14.05
CA ALA A 2 14.23 3.95 12.65
C ALA A 2 14.18 2.42 12.56
N GLY A 3 12.97 1.86 12.65
CA GLY A 3 12.74 0.44 12.37
C GLY A 3 12.76 0.14 10.86
N PRO A 4 12.80 -1.14 10.46
CA PRO A 4 12.73 -1.52 9.05
C PRO A 4 11.45 -0.96 8.42
N ARG A 5 11.56 -0.37 7.24
CA ARG A 5 10.42 0.20 6.51
C ARG A 5 10.03 -0.70 5.35
N SER A 6 8.76 -0.71 5.04
CA SER A 6 8.22 -1.46 3.90
C SER A 6 7.26 -0.60 3.12
N ALA A 7 7.26 -0.77 1.81
CA ALA A 7 6.30 -0.17 0.90
C ALA A 7 5.48 -1.27 0.25
N VAL A 8 4.16 -1.05 0.14
CA VAL A 8 3.28 -1.88 -0.68
C VAL A 8 2.74 -1.03 -1.81
N PHE A 9 3.02 -1.47 -3.03
CA PHE A 9 2.49 -0.89 -4.26
C PHE A 9 1.25 -1.67 -4.66
N LEU A 10 0.14 -0.96 -4.82
CA LEU A 10 -1.14 -1.51 -5.26
C LEU A 10 -1.48 -0.86 -6.59
N VAL A 11 -1.62 -1.66 -7.65
CA VAL A 11 -1.99 -1.17 -8.98
C VAL A 11 -3.38 -1.68 -9.34
N PHE A 12 -4.24 -0.75 -9.71
CA PHE A 12 -5.64 -0.99 -10.03
C PHE A 12 -5.80 -1.23 -11.54
N PRO A 13 -6.36 -2.37 -11.96
CA PRO A 13 -6.48 -2.71 -13.39
C PRO A 13 -7.53 -1.87 -14.13
N THR A 14 -8.39 -1.14 -13.41
CA THR A 14 -9.40 -0.26 -14.00
C THR A 14 -9.25 1.16 -13.46
N HIS A 15 -9.46 2.15 -14.31
CA HIS A 15 -9.34 3.58 -13.98
C HIS A 15 -10.51 4.08 -13.12
N ASN A 16 -10.76 3.43 -11.98
CA ASN A 16 -11.84 3.84 -11.09
C ASN A 16 -11.25 4.47 -9.82
N GLY A 17 -11.26 5.81 -9.76
CA GLY A 17 -10.84 6.57 -8.58
C GLY A 17 -11.57 6.16 -7.29
N ASN A 18 -12.74 5.51 -7.39
CA ASN A 18 -13.43 4.95 -6.23
C ASN A 18 -12.65 3.80 -5.58
N GLN A 19 -11.90 3.00 -6.35
CA GLN A 19 -11.10 1.89 -5.79
C GLN A 19 -9.97 2.42 -4.91
N VAL A 20 -9.25 3.44 -5.38
CA VAL A 20 -8.20 4.14 -4.61
C VAL A 20 -8.74 4.61 -3.25
N ASN A 21 -9.91 5.28 -3.27
CA ASN A 21 -10.55 5.78 -2.05
C ASN A 21 -11.01 4.65 -1.12
N SER A 22 -11.56 3.55 -1.66
CA SER A 22 -11.93 2.38 -0.87
C SER A 22 -10.72 1.74 -0.19
N VAL A 23 -9.58 1.65 -0.88
CA VAL A 23 -8.35 1.11 -0.29
C VAL A 23 -7.82 2.03 0.80
N LYS A 24 -7.73 3.35 0.57
CA LYS A 24 -7.33 4.31 1.60
C LYS A 24 -8.21 4.20 2.86
N SER A 25 -9.52 4.09 2.67
CA SER A 25 -10.46 3.87 3.76
C SER A 25 -10.21 2.54 4.49
N ALA A 26 -10.00 1.44 3.75
CA ALA A 26 -9.70 0.14 4.34
C ALA A 26 -8.37 0.14 5.12
N LEU A 27 -7.33 0.78 4.59
CA LEU A 27 -6.02 0.95 5.22
C LEU A 27 -6.12 1.76 6.52
N SER A 28 -6.91 2.85 6.52
CA SER A 28 -7.13 3.67 7.71
C SER A 28 -7.83 2.92 8.86
N ASN A 29 -8.54 1.83 8.55
CA ASN A 29 -9.21 0.99 9.54
C ASN A 29 -8.31 -0.09 10.15
N ILE A 30 -7.08 -0.27 9.65
CA ILE A 30 -6.17 -1.29 10.17
C ILE A 30 -5.54 -0.82 11.47
N LYS A 31 -6.02 -1.37 12.59
CA LYS A 31 -5.38 -1.16 13.90
C LYS A 31 -4.05 -1.88 13.96
N ASN A 32 -3.07 -1.28 14.64
CA ASN A 32 -1.72 -1.83 14.83
C ASN A 32 -0.89 -1.93 13.53
N VAL A 33 -1.18 -1.07 12.55
CA VAL A 33 -0.33 -0.83 11.38
C VAL A 33 0.07 0.64 11.42
N GLU A 34 1.37 0.90 11.53
CA GLU A 34 1.90 2.25 11.47
C GLU A 34 2.15 2.61 10.01
N ILE A 35 1.12 3.16 9.37
CA ILE A 35 1.22 3.74 8.04
C ILE A 35 1.93 5.08 8.16
N LEU A 36 3.05 5.21 7.46
CA LEU A 36 3.85 6.42 7.40
C LEU A 36 3.32 7.36 6.33
N ASP A 37 2.98 6.83 5.15
CA ASP A 37 2.49 7.64 4.03
C ASP A 37 1.65 6.81 3.04
N ILE A 38 0.75 7.48 2.32
CA ILE A 38 -0.01 6.91 1.20
C ILE A 38 0.03 7.88 0.02
N VAL A 39 0.70 7.47 -1.05
CA VAL A 39 0.92 8.27 -2.25
C VAL A 39 0.11 7.69 -3.41
N ASP A 40 -0.66 8.53 -4.10
CA ASP A 40 -1.32 8.15 -5.35
C ASP A 40 -0.30 8.11 -6.48
N MET A 41 -0.33 7.05 -7.28
CA MET A 41 0.53 6.88 -8.45
C MET A 41 -0.33 6.76 -9.70
N GLN A 42 0.13 7.40 -10.76
CA GLN A 42 -0.38 7.20 -12.11
C GLN A 42 0.75 6.60 -12.95
N TYR A 43 0.47 5.45 -13.54
CA TYR A 43 1.40 4.76 -14.44
C TYR A 43 1.23 5.28 -15.88
N ASP A 44 2.27 5.14 -16.69
CA ASP A 44 2.32 5.67 -18.06
C ASP A 44 1.24 5.10 -18.99
N ASP A 45 0.71 3.92 -18.67
CA ASP A 45 -0.40 3.27 -19.38
C ASP A 45 -1.80 3.73 -18.90
N GLY A 46 -1.84 4.75 -18.04
CA GLY A 46 -3.05 5.31 -17.46
C GLY A 46 -3.54 4.57 -16.21
N GLN A 47 -2.93 3.45 -15.82
CA GLN A 47 -3.32 2.74 -14.59
C GLN A 47 -3.12 3.64 -13.37
N LEU A 48 -4.04 3.53 -12.42
CA LEU A 48 -3.92 4.17 -11.12
C LEU A 48 -3.35 3.17 -10.14
N GLY A 49 -2.62 3.66 -9.15
CA GLY A 49 -2.14 2.87 -8.04
C GLY A 49 -1.98 3.69 -6.79
N ILE A 50 -1.67 3.02 -5.69
CA ILE A 50 -1.20 3.66 -4.46
C ILE A 50 0.06 2.99 -3.96
N CYS A 51 0.97 3.80 -3.42
CA CYS A 51 2.11 3.34 -2.65
C CYS A 51 1.80 3.59 -1.18
N VAL A 52 1.88 2.54 -0.37
CA VAL A 52 1.64 2.60 1.08
C VAL A 52 2.96 2.33 1.77
N THR A 53 3.51 3.33 2.46
CA THR A 53 4.74 3.20 3.23
C THR A 53 4.40 2.94 4.69
N MET A 54 5.08 1.98 5.32
CA MET A 54 4.78 1.52 6.67
C MET A 54 6.05 1.28 7.49
N ALA A 55 5.92 1.42 8.80
CA ALA A 55 6.93 0.98 9.75
C ALA A 55 6.73 -0.50 10.10
N GLY A 56 7.78 -1.31 9.90
CA GLY A 56 7.81 -2.74 10.16
C GLY A 56 7.42 -3.61 8.95
N SER A 57 8.08 -4.78 8.82
CA SER A 57 7.78 -5.77 7.77
C SER A 57 6.48 -6.54 8.01
N ASP A 58 6.18 -6.87 9.26
CA ASP A 58 4.97 -7.62 9.64
C ASP A 58 3.68 -6.84 9.31
N THR A 59 3.79 -5.52 9.42
CA THR A 59 2.78 -4.53 9.05
C THR A 59 2.43 -4.61 7.56
N ALA A 60 3.44 -4.80 6.71
CA ALA A 60 3.27 -4.80 5.27
C ALA A 60 2.60 -6.08 4.76
N GLN A 61 2.93 -7.23 5.34
CA GLN A 61 2.26 -8.48 5.01
C GLN A 61 0.75 -8.42 5.34
N ARG A 62 0.38 -7.78 6.45
CA ARG A 62 -1.04 -7.57 6.81
C ARG A 62 -1.79 -6.72 5.79
N VAL A 63 -1.13 -5.70 5.23
CA VAL A 63 -1.72 -4.88 4.15
C VAL A 63 -1.89 -5.71 2.89
N VAL A 64 -0.91 -6.54 2.52
CA VAL A 64 -1.03 -7.46 1.38
C VAL A 64 -2.21 -8.42 1.57
N ASP A 65 -2.32 -9.04 2.76
CA ASP A 65 -3.39 -10.00 3.06
C ASP A 65 -4.78 -9.33 3.05
N LEU A 66 -4.89 -8.10 3.58
CA LEU A 66 -6.12 -7.32 3.50
C LEU A 66 -6.49 -7.00 2.05
N CYS A 67 -5.52 -6.59 1.25
CA CYS A 67 -5.76 -6.27 -0.15
C CYS A 67 -6.17 -7.50 -0.97
N ARG A 68 -5.62 -8.68 -0.66
CA ARG A 68 -6.06 -9.97 -1.25
C ARG A 68 -7.48 -10.34 -0.81
N ASN A 69 -7.83 -10.12 0.46
CA ASN A 69 -9.16 -10.40 1.00
C ASN A 69 -10.26 -9.53 0.40
N LEU A 70 -9.92 -8.34 -0.10
CA LEU A 70 -10.85 -7.48 -0.82
C LEU A 70 -11.22 -8.01 -2.24
N GLN A 71 -10.74 -9.21 -2.61
CA GLN A 71 -11.06 -9.97 -3.82
C GLN A 71 -10.95 -9.16 -5.12
N SER A 72 -10.10 -8.15 -5.11
CA SER A 72 -9.95 -7.26 -6.25
C SER A 72 -8.74 -7.69 -7.08
N PRO A 73 -8.79 -7.57 -8.42
CA PRO A 73 -7.70 -7.97 -9.31
C PRO A 73 -6.50 -7.01 -9.27
N TRP A 74 -6.05 -6.61 -8.07
CA TRP A 74 -4.95 -5.66 -7.90
C TRP A 74 -3.60 -6.36 -8.05
N ASN A 75 -2.68 -5.71 -8.75
CA ASN A 75 -1.28 -6.12 -8.71
C ASN A 75 -0.66 -5.55 -7.43
N ILE A 76 -0.28 -6.44 -6.52
CA ILE A 76 0.29 -6.08 -5.22
C ILE A 76 1.78 -6.42 -5.25
N THR A 77 2.62 -5.41 -5.06
CA THR A 77 4.08 -5.59 -4.94
C THR A 77 4.53 -5.13 -3.57
N LEU A 78 5.19 -6.02 -2.83
CA LEU A 78 5.81 -5.70 -1.55
C LEU A 78 7.29 -5.38 -1.78
N CYS A 79 7.73 -4.23 -1.30
CA CYS A 79 9.12 -3.80 -1.35
C CYS A 79 9.62 -3.51 0.06
N SER A 80 10.77 -4.04 0.42
CA SER A 80 11.50 -3.59 1.61
C SER A 80 12.18 -2.27 1.26
N LEU A 81 11.92 -1.24 2.05
CA LEU A 81 12.63 0.03 1.93
C LEU A 81 13.92 -0.03 2.75
N PRO A 82 15.00 0.62 2.30
CA PRO A 82 16.16 0.80 3.15
C PRO A 82 15.73 1.55 4.43
N PRO A 83 16.41 1.31 5.57
CA PRO A 83 16.25 2.18 6.73
C PRO A 83 16.53 3.62 6.28
N GLU A 84 15.80 4.59 6.85
CA GLU A 84 16.13 6.00 6.65
C GLU A 84 17.49 6.23 7.35
N ASP A 85 18.58 6.10 6.60
CA ASP A 85 19.87 6.64 7.03
C ASP A 85 19.68 8.16 7.15
N GLN A 86 20.01 8.66 8.35
CA GLN A 86 19.91 10.07 8.75
C GLN A 86 20.67 11.01 7.82
#